data_AF-A0A0S8HMC7-F1
#
_entry.id   AF-A0A0S8HMC7-F1
#
_cell.length_a   1.000
_cell.length_b   1.000
_cell.length_c   1.000
_cell.angle_alpha   90.00
_cell.angle_beta   90.00
_cell.angle_gamma   90.00
#
_symmetry.space_group_name_H-M   'P 1'
#
loop_
_entity.id
_entity.type
_entity.pdbx_description
1 polymer ?
#
loop_
_entity_poly.entity_id
_entity_poly.type
_entity_poly.pdbx_seq_one_letter_code
_entity_poly.pdbx_strand_id
1 'polypeptide(L)'
;MNHSKGFTLVEILIVVIILGILAAIVIPQFTEASNDARESALVSDLQTMRSQLELYKVQHLEKYPHLDENGAVDTANFVNRIIGRTLLNGALDANGPFGPYMQKFPTNPFASTNQDGVNFGVADPAPGDGTSGWYWNTSLGKFSANDSTTHAPL
;
A
#
# COMPACT_ATOMS: atom_id res chain seq x y z
N MET A 1 9.38 -17.14 -61.87
CA MET A 1 8.00 -16.62 -61.86
C MET A 1 7.46 -16.78 -60.44
N ASN A 2 7.43 -15.70 -59.66
CA ASN A 2 6.99 -15.76 -58.26
C ASN A 2 5.47 -15.54 -58.19
N HIS A 3 4.74 -16.58 -57.81
CA HIS A 3 3.32 -16.50 -57.50
C HIS A 3 3.16 -15.94 -56.08
N SER A 4 2.95 -14.64 -55.97
CA SER A 4 2.53 -14.00 -54.72
C SER A 4 1.10 -14.46 -54.42
N LYS A 5 0.94 -15.43 -53.52
CA LYS A 5 -0.39 -15.78 -52.97
C LYS A 5 -0.83 -14.63 -52.05
N GLY A 6 -1.81 -13.85 -52.49
CA GLY A 6 -2.44 -12.83 -51.65
C GLY A 6 -3.34 -13.47 -50.59
N PHE A 7 -3.37 -12.89 -49.39
CA PHE A 7 -4.30 -13.26 -48.32
C PHE A 7 -5.75 -13.04 -48.79
N THR A 8 -6.65 -13.96 -48.44
CA THR A 8 -8.09 -13.76 -48.67
C THR A 8 -8.71 -12.92 -47.56
N LEU A 9 -9.72 -12.11 -47.91
CA LEU A 9 -10.48 -11.34 -46.92
C LEU A 9 -11.16 -12.24 -45.88
N VAL A 10 -11.57 -13.44 -46.30
CA VAL A 10 -12.23 -14.43 -45.43
C VAL A 10 -11.26 -14.98 -44.38
N GLU A 11 -10.00 -15.22 -44.73
CA GLU A 11 -8.98 -15.63 -43.75
C GLU A 11 -8.76 -14.58 -42.67
N ILE A 12 -8.63 -13.31 -43.06
CA ILE A 12 -8.47 -12.23 -42.08
C ILE A 12 -9.74 -12.09 -41.22
N LEU A 13 -10.93 -12.23 -41.81
CA LEU A 13 -12.20 -12.16 -41.09
C LEU A 13 -12.33 -13.23 -40.00
N ILE A 14 -12.03 -14.49 -40.31
CA ILE A 14 -12.12 -15.58 -39.32
C ILE A 14 -11.09 -15.38 -38.20
N VAL A 15 -9.88 -14.93 -38.55
CA VAL A 15 -8.84 -14.66 -37.55
C VAL A 15 -9.25 -13.58 -36.56
N VAL A 16 -9.80 -12.44 -37.03
CA VAL A 16 -10.23 -11.37 -36.11
C VAL A 16 -11.43 -11.79 -35.26
N ILE A 17 -12.32 -12.65 -35.77
CA ILE A 17 -13.43 -13.22 -34.98
C ILE A 17 -12.89 -14.08 -33.84
N ILE A 18 -11.95 -14.99 -34.12
CA ILE A 18 -11.36 -15.85 -33.10
C ILE A 18 -10.59 -15.01 -32.07
N LEU A 19 -9.79 -14.04 -32.51
CA LEU A 19 -9.10 -13.11 -31.60
C LEU A 19 -10.08 -12.30 -30.74
N GLY A 20 -11.22 -11.89 -31.29
CA GLY A 20 -12.27 -11.19 -30.56
C GLY A 20 -12.89 -12.06 -29.46
N ILE A 21 -13.19 -13.33 -29.74
CA ILE A 21 -13.73 -14.27 -28.74
C ILE A 21 -12.72 -14.53 -27.63
N LEU A 22 -11.45 -14.76 -27.98
CA LEU A 22 -10.39 -14.98 -26.98
C LEU A 22 -10.17 -13.74 -26.10
N ALA A 23 -10.14 -12.54 -26.70
CA ALA A 23 -10.00 -11.30 -25.95
C ALA A 23 -11.14 -11.07 -24.96
N ALA A 24 -12.38 -11.37 -25.36
CA ALA A 24 -13.56 -11.19 -24.51
C ALA A 24 -13.53 -12.05 -23.22
N ILE A 25 -12.89 -13.22 -23.27
CA ILE A 25 -12.75 -14.12 -22.10
C ILE A 25 -11.53 -13.74 -21.26
N VAL A 26 -10.39 -13.46 -21.90
CA VAL A 26 -9.11 -13.28 -21.21
C VAL A 26 -9.02 -11.93 -20.48
N ILE A 27 -9.55 -10.85 -21.06
CA ILE A 27 -9.46 -9.50 -20.46
C ILE A 27 -10.10 -9.40 -19.06
N PRO A 28 -11.36 -9.82 -18.84
CA PRO A 28 -11.96 -9.75 -17.51
C PRO A 28 -11.22 -10.63 -16.50
N GLN A 29 -10.85 -11.85 -16.88
CA GLN A 29 -10.09 -12.77 -16.01
C GLN A 29 -8.74 -12.16 -15.57
N PHE A 30 -8.02 -11.54 -16.50
CA PHE A 30 -6.75 -10.90 -16.20
C PHE A 30 -6.92 -9.68 -15.27
N THR A 31 -8.02 -8.93 -15.43
CA THR A 31 -8.33 -7.77 -14.60
C THR A 31 -8.63 -8.19 -13.16
N GLU A 32 -9.43 -9.25 -12.97
CA GLU A 32 -9.72 -9.82 -11.64
C GLU A 32 -8.45 -10.32 -10.96
N ALA A 33 -7.66 -11.14 -11.65
CA ALA A 33 -6.39 -11.65 -11.11
C ALA A 33 -5.42 -10.51 -10.73
N SER A 34 -5.41 -9.42 -11.50
CA SER A 34 -4.60 -8.24 -11.18
C SER A 34 -5.09 -7.51 -9.92
N ASN A 35 -6.40 -7.44 -9.70
CA ASN A 35 -6.98 -6.85 -8.49
C ASN A 35 -6.71 -7.72 -7.26
N ASP A 36 -6.90 -9.04 -7.37
CA ASP A 36 -6.61 -10.00 -6.29
C ASP A 36 -5.13 -9.93 -5.86
N ALA A 37 -4.22 -9.79 -6.83
CA ALA A 37 -2.80 -9.62 -6.56
C ALA A 37 -2.51 -8.31 -5.80
N ARG A 38 -3.20 -7.22 -6.15
CA ARG A 38 -3.08 -5.92 -5.45
C ARG A 38 -3.65 -5.98 -4.03
N GLU A 39 -4.78 -6.65 -3.83
CA GLU A 39 -5.36 -6.84 -2.49
C GLU A 39 -4.45 -7.70 -1.61
N SER A 40 -3.90 -8.78 -2.16
CA SER A 40 -2.94 -9.63 -1.45
C SER A 40 -1.68 -8.85 -1.03
N ALA A 41 -1.17 -7.99 -1.91
CA ALA A 41 -0.06 -7.10 -1.59
C ALA A 41 -0.42 -6.10 -0.49
N LEU A 42 -1.60 -5.47 -0.57
CA LEU A 42 -2.10 -4.55 0.45
C LEU A 42 -2.15 -5.21 1.84
N VAL A 43 -2.73 -6.41 1.94
CA VAL A 43 -2.83 -7.14 3.20
C VAL A 43 -1.44 -7.51 3.75
N SER A 44 -0.53 -7.94 2.88
CA SER A 44 0.85 -8.26 3.26
C SER A 44 1.59 -7.02 3.80
N ASP A 45 1.42 -5.88 3.15
CA ASP A 45 2.02 -4.61 3.58
C ASP A 45 1.44 -4.14 4.92
N LEU A 46 0.12 -4.26 5.12
CA LEU A 46 -0.54 -3.97 6.40
C LEU A 46 0.00 -4.84 7.54
N GLN A 47 0.14 -6.15 7.32
CA GLN A 47 0.68 -7.07 8.32
C GLN A 47 2.14 -6.73 8.67
N THR A 48 2.95 -6.45 7.65
CA THR A 48 4.35 -6.04 7.84
C THR A 48 4.42 -4.75 8.63
N MET A 49 3.66 -3.72 8.23
CA MET A 49 3.59 -2.43 8.94
C MET A 49 3.20 -2.60 10.41
N ARG A 50 2.12 -3.34 10.68
CA ARG A 50 1.65 -3.60 12.06
C ARG A 50 2.73 -4.26 12.90
N SER A 51 3.42 -5.27 12.35
CA SER A 51 4.51 -5.94 13.06
C SER A 51 5.67 -4.99 13.36
N GLN A 52 6.04 -4.12 12.42
CA GLN A 52 7.12 -3.15 12.61
C GLN A 52 6.75 -2.05 13.61
N LEU A 53 5.48 -1.62 13.61
CA LEU A 53 4.96 -0.63 14.56
C LEU A 53 4.94 -1.16 16.00
N GLU A 54 4.56 -2.43 16.19
CA GLU A 54 4.65 -3.07 17.50
C GLU A 54 6.11 -3.25 17.95
N LEU A 55 7.02 -3.63 17.04
CA LEU A 55 8.44 -3.69 17.36
C LEU A 55 9.00 -2.32 17.76
N TYR A 56 8.62 -1.26 17.05
CA TYR A 56 8.98 0.12 17.39
C TYR A 56 8.54 0.45 18.81
N LYS A 57 7.28 0.17 19.13
CA LYS A 57 6.67 0.47 20.42
C LYS A 57 7.42 -0.19 21.58
N VAL A 58 7.74 -1.48 21.45
CA VAL A 58 8.48 -2.24 22.48
C VAL A 58 9.87 -1.64 22.72
N GLN A 59 10.53 -1.15 21.67
CA GLN A 59 11.85 -0.53 21.78
C GLN A 59 11.82 0.91 22.31
N HIS A 60 10.68 1.60 22.21
CA HIS A 60 10.55 3.03 22.49
C HIS A 60 9.63 3.33 23.68
N LEU A 61 9.78 2.59 24.77
CA LEU A 61 9.08 2.84 26.04
C LEU A 61 7.54 2.86 25.88
N GLU A 62 7.00 1.91 25.11
CA GLU A 62 5.57 1.78 24.80
C GLU A 62 4.97 2.95 23.99
N LYS A 63 5.83 3.76 23.34
CA LYS A 63 5.39 4.87 22.48
C LYS A 63 5.34 4.43 21.03
N TYR A 64 4.25 4.79 20.36
CA TYR A 64 4.14 4.66 18.91
C TYR A 64 4.87 5.81 18.19
N PRO A 65 5.28 5.64 16.92
CA PRO A 65 6.07 6.64 16.21
C PRO A 65 5.38 7.98 15.96
N HIS A 66 4.06 8.06 16.17
CA HIS A 66 3.31 9.33 16.08
C HIS A 66 3.52 10.22 17.31
N LEU A 67 4.22 9.72 18.33
CA LEU A 67 4.56 10.46 19.54
C LEU A 67 6.03 10.84 19.51
N ASP A 68 6.33 12.04 19.99
CA ASP A 68 7.69 12.53 20.16
C ASP A 68 8.32 12.07 21.48
N GLU A 69 9.52 12.60 21.73
CA GLU A 69 10.34 12.31 22.90
C GLU A 69 9.63 12.64 24.22
N ASN A 70 8.76 13.64 24.20
CA ASN A 70 7.97 14.11 25.34
C ASN A 70 6.58 13.45 25.41
N GLY A 71 6.22 12.63 24.40
CA GLY A 71 4.90 12.02 24.28
C GLY A 71 3.84 12.95 23.67
N ALA A 72 4.24 14.06 23.06
CA ALA A 72 3.33 14.90 22.27
C ALA A 72 3.16 14.32 20.87
N VAL A 73 2.03 14.64 20.21
CA VAL A 73 1.74 14.15 18.87
C VAL A 73 2.63 14.84 17.83
N ASP A 74 3.38 14.06 17.07
CA ASP A 74 4.24 14.47 15.96
C ASP A 74 4.03 13.53 14.77
N THR A 75 3.05 13.88 13.94
CA THR A 75 2.67 13.12 12.75
C THR A 75 3.64 13.35 11.58
N ALA A 76 4.37 14.47 11.57
CA ALA A 76 5.29 14.82 10.51
C ALA A 76 6.50 13.85 10.46
N ASN A 77 6.96 13.39 11.62
CA ASN A 77 8.09 12.46 11.70
C ASN A 77 7.70 10.98 11.80
N PHE A 78 6.40 10.65 11.74
CA PHE A 78 5.94 9.26 11.83
C PHE A 78 6.67 8.34 10.84
N VAL A 79 6.70 8.72 9.56
CA VAL A 79 7.37 7.93 8.52
C VAL A 79 8.88 7.91 8.75
N ASN A 80 9.49 9.05 9.06
CA ASN A 80 10.92 9.17 9.31
C ASN A 80 11.40 8.27 10.47
N ARG A 81 10.58 8.08 11.51
CA ARG A 81 10.90 7.21 12.65
C ARG A 81 10.82 5.72 12.30
N ILE A 82 10.03 5.35 11.29
CA ILE A 82 9.93 3.97 10.81
C ILE A 82 11.06 3.63 9.82
N ILE A 83 11.34 4.53 8.88
CA ILE A 83 12.34 4.28 7.82
C ILE A 83 13.76 4.74 8.19
N GLY A 84 13.89 5.55 9.24
CA GLY A 84 15.14 6.10 9.73
C GLY A 84 15.62 5.43 11.01
N ARG A 85 16.68 5.99 11.59
CA ARG A 85 17.25 5.53 12.86
C ARG A 85 16.84 6.45 14.00
N THR A 86 16.71 5.88 15.19
CA THR A 86 16.19 6.58 16.37
C THR A 86 16.97 6.24 17.64
N LEU A 87 16.93 7.17 18.60
CA LEU A 87 17.35 6.96 19.97
C LEU A 87 16.22 6.31 20.78
N LEU A 88 16.53 5.80 21.98
CA LEU A 88 15.56 5.12 22.86
C LEU A 88 14.26 5.91 23.11
N ASN A 89 14.32 7.24 23.11
CA ASN A 89 13.17 8.13 23.33
C ASN A 89 12.36 8.43 22.06
N GLY A 90 12.76 7.94 20.89
CA GLY A 90 12.09 8.17 19.61
C GLY A 90 12.61 9.38 18.83
N ALA A 91 13.65 10.06 19.33
CA ALA A 91 14.34 11.13 18.61
C ALA A 91 15.01 10.58 17.35
N LEU A 92 14.90 11.29 16.22
CA LEU A 92 15.59 10.92 14.99
C LEU A 92 17.09 11.21 15.13
N ASP A 93 17.91 10.20 14.89
CA ASP A 93 19.37 10.34 14.91
C ASP A 93 20.00 9.41 13.87
N ALA A 94 20.89 9.94 13.03
CA ALA A 94 21.51 9.19 11.94
C ALA A 94 22.36 8.00 12.44
N ASN A 95 22.82 8.05 13.69
CA ASN A 95 23.62 6.99 14.32
C ASN A 95 22.86 6.27 15.44
N GLY A 96 21.53 6.50 15.54
CA GLY A 96 20.71 5.93 16.60
C GLY A 96 20.78 4.39 16.62
N PRO A 97 20.75 3.75 17.79
CA PRO A 97 20.87 2.30 17.88
C PRO A 97 19.63 1.55 17.37
N PHE A 98 18.47 2.21 17.32
CA PHE A 98 17.20 1.60 16.91
C PHE A 98 16.82 1.92 15.46
N GLY A 99 16.12 0.99 14.82
CA GLY A 99 15.75 1.06 13.41
C GLY A 99 16.92 0.89 12.43
N PRO A 100 16.68 1.12 11.12
CA PRO A 100 15.36 1.34 10.55
C PRO A 100 14.49 0.09 10.64
N TYR A 101 13.21 0.28 10.91
CA TYR A 101 12.23 -0.81 11.00
C TYR A 101 11.79 -1.27 9.61
N MET A 102 11.85 -0.35 8.64
CA MET A 102 11.60 -0.63 7.23
C MET A 102 12.60 0.11 6.37
N GLN A 103 13.02 -0.50 5.27
CA GLN A 103 13.92 0.17 4.32
C GLN A 103 13.20 1.23 3.48
N LYS A 104 11.90 1.04 3.23
CA LYS A 104 11.03 1.95 2.50
C LYS A 104 9.62 1.83 3.06
N PHE A 105 8.92 2.95 3.16
CA PHE A 105 7.51 2.96 3.50
C PHE A 105 6.70 2.32 2.35
N PRO A 106 5.78 1.38 2.63
CA PRO A 106 5.02 0.70 1.59
C PRO A 106 4.06 1.67 0.90
N THR A 107 3.80 1.40 -0.38
CA THR A 107 2.86 2.17 -1.20
C THR A 107 1.55 1.42 -1.28
N ASN A 108 0.44 2.05 -0.95
CA ASN A 108 -0.86 1.42 -1.10
C ASN A 108 -1.16 1.25 -2.60
N PRO A 109 -1.33 0.02 -3.11
CA PRO A 109 -1.55 -0.22 -4.53
C PRO A 109 -2.84 0.40 -5.05
N PHE A 110 -3.82 0.73 -4.20
CA PHE A 110 -5.09 1.36 -4.54
C PHE A 110 -5.11 2.89 -4.32
N ALA A 111 -4.05 3.47 -3.76
CA ALA A 111 -3.97 4.92 -3.60
C ALA A 111 -3.83 5.62 -4.96
N SER A 112 -4.46 6.78 -5.09
CA SER A 112 -4.27 7.66 -6.25
C SER A 112 -2.91 8.38 -6.19
N THR A 113 -2.41 8.83 -7.34
CA THR A 113 -1.14 9.55 -7.44
C THR A 113 -1.11 10.74 -6.47
N ASN A 114 -0.13 10.78 -5.56
CA ASN A 114 0.07 11.75 -4.47
C ASN A 114 -0.76 11.57 -3.20
N GLN A 115 -1.58 10.53 -3.09
CA GLN A 115 -2.31 10.20 -1.86
C GLN A 115 -1.68 9.05 -1.08
N ASP A 116 -0.43 8.64 -1.36
CA ASP A 116 0.22 7.50 -0.68
C ASP A 116 0.74 7.82 0.75
N GLY A 117 0.25 8.90 1.36
CA GLY A 117 0.60 9.31 2.72
C GLY A 117 -0.17 8.56 3.80
N VAL A 118 0.20 8.85 5.05
CA VAL A 118 -0.53 8.40 6.25
C VAL A 118 -1.39 9.56 6.75
N ASN A 119 -2.69 9.34 6.88
CA ASN A 119 -3.59 10.23 7.61
C ASN A 119 -3.75 9.76 9.06
N PHE A 120 -4.05 10.68 9.97
CA PHE A 120 -4.05 10.44 11.40
C PHE A 120 -5.38 10.86 12.00
N GLY A 121 -5.91 10.05 12.92
CA GLY A 121 -7.09 10.42 13.68
C GLY A 121 -7.51 9.32 14.64
N VAL A 122 -8.80 9.27 14.98
CA VAL A 122 -9.34 8.37 16.00
C VAL A 122 -10.46 7.46 15.47
N ALA A 123 -10.76 7.50 14.17
CA ALA A 123 -11.81 6.68 13.57
C ALA A 123 -11.43 5.19 13.54
N ASP A 124 -12.39 4.32 13.85
CA ASP A 124 -12.28 2.87 13.67
C ASP A 124 -13.63 2.31 13.16
N PRO A 125 -13.70 1.70 11.96
CA PRO A 125 -12.60 1.57 10.99
C PRO A 125 -12.15 2.93 10.44
N ALA A 126 -11.07 2.94 9.65
CA ALA A 126 -10.60 4.14 8.98
C ALA A 126 -11.72 4.78 8.11
N PRO A 127 -11.66 6.08 7.79
CA PRO A 127 -12.69 6.74 7.00
C PRO A 127 -12.96 6.11 5.62
N GLY A 128 -11.92 5.54 5.00
CA GLY A 128 -12.02 4.95 3.65
C GLY A 128 -12.36 5.97 2.57
N ASP A 129 -11.91 7.21 2.75
CA ASP A 129 -12.29 8.36 1.93
C ASP A 129 -11.39 8.59 0.72
N GLY A 130 -10.34 7.79 0.54
CA GLY A 130 -9.39 7.90 -0.57
C GLY A 130 -8.50 9.14 -0.50
N THR A 131 -8.54 9.89 0.60
CA THR A 131 -7.68 11.08 0.81
C THR A 131 -6.25 10.71 1.18
N SER A 132 -6.00 9.44 1.48
CA SER A 132 -4.69 8.89 1.77
C SER A 132 -4.71 7.37 1.51
N GLY A 133 -3.54 6.77 1.32
CA GLY A 133 -3.38 5.33 1.17
C GLY A 133 -3.50 4.65 2.52
N TRP A 134 -3.05 5.30 3.58
CA TRP A 134 -2.93 4.71 4.90
C TRP A 134 -3.57 5.57 5.98
N TYR A 135 -4.07 4.92 7.02
CA TYR A 135 -4.63 5.56 8.20
C TYR A 135 -3.96 5.03 9.46
N TRP A 136 -3.60 5.94 10.35
CA TRP A 136 -3.14 5.64 11.69
C TRP A 136 -4.15 6.13 12.72
N ASN A 137 -4.71 5.19 13.50
CA ASN A 137 -5.55 5.50 14.64
C ASN A 137 -4.66 5.81 15.86
N THR A 138 -4.60 7.06 16.27
CA THR A 138 -3.77 7.54 17.39
C THR A 138 -4.26 7.07 18.76
N SER A 139 -5.55 6.74 18.89
CA SER A 139 -6.13 6.27 20.14
C SER A 139 -5.94 4.76 20.35
N LEU A 140 -6.00 3.98 19.28
CA LEU A 140 -5.96 2.51 19.33
C LEU A 140 -4.59 1.94 18.95
N GLY A 141 -3.70 2.74 18.37
CA GLY A 141 -2.42 2.25 17.84
C GLY A 141 -2.59 1.35 16.62
N LYS A 142 -3.66 1.53 15.85
CA LYS A 142 -4.04 0.66 14.72
C LYS A 142 -3.66 1.32 13.39
N PHE A 143 -2.97 0.56 12.54
CA PHE A 143 -2.66 0.93 11.15
C PHE A 143 -3.59 0.21 10.19
N SER A 144 -4.23 0.95 9.28
CA SER A 144 -5.22 0.43 8.32
C SER A 144 -5.10 1.12 6.96
N ALA A 145 -5.76 0.56 5.94
CA ALA A 145 -5.88 1.21 4.63
C ALA A 145 -6.90 2.36 4.70
N ASN A 146 -6.76 3.35 3.82
CA ASN A 146 -7.72 4.47 3.72
C ASN A 146 -8.15 4.80 2.29
N ASP A 147 -7.79 3.94 1.33
CA ASP A 147 -8.10 4.16 -0.08
C ASP A 147 -9.61 4.07 -0.39
N SER A 148 -10.35 3.25 0.35
CA SER A 148 -11.77 2.99 0.15
C SER A 148 -12.45 2.44 1.40
N THR A 149 -13.78 2.51 1.43
CA THR A 149 -14.60 1.93 2.51
C THR A 149 -14.54 0.40 2.55
N THR A 150 -14.21 -0.24 1.43
CA THR A 150 -14.03 -1.70 1.35
C THR A 150 -12.76 -2.14 2.07
N HIS A 151 -11.65 -1.40 1.91
CA HIS A 151 -10.37 -1.76 2.51
C HIS A 151 -10.15 -1.15 3.90
N ALA A 152 -10.88 -0.11 4.28
CA ALA A 152 -10.77 0.54 5.59
C ALA A 152 -10.88 -0.38 6.83
N PRO A 153 -11.64 -1.49 6.82
CA PRO A 153 -11.69 -2.43 7.93
C PRO A 153 -10.47 -3.35 8.04
N LEU A 154 -9.61 -3.44 7.01
CA LEU A 154 -8.45 -4.31 6.96
C LEU A 154 -7.38 -3.93 7.97
#